data_AF-A0A1Q7CC65-F1
#
_entry.id   AF-A0A1Q7CC65-F1
#
_cell.length_a   1.000
_cell.length_b   1.000
_cell.length_c   1.000
_cell.angle_alpha   90.00
_cell.angle_beta   90.00
_cell.angle_gamma   90.00
#
_symmetry.space_group_name_H-M   'P 1'
#
loop_
_entity.id
_entity.type
_entity.pdbx_description
1 polymer ?
#
loop_
_entity_poly.entity_id
_entity_poly.type
_entity_poly.pdbx_seq_one_letter_code
_entity_poly.pdbx_strand_id
1 'polypeptide(L)'
;MPDWREIVSKGLSGLKLGAAEKEEVRAELAEHLEETYEALLREGMSESAAIRRTLSLAEDWNDLRRKIHWARKGKETMTDRIKQLWLPGILAFALSTGMLVLIQTYGPKLWVASWRGVLPLGKLYIPWLLLLPFVGAMGAYLSHRAGGSRRLMLSSAVFPVLPFLASILLVPVNLMFGDFIGQNVGLMSLVMALLGWVLVPGAALLAGALPVLFFFSRQKDPQQIAF
;
A
#
# COMPACT_ATOMS: atom_id res chain seq x y z
N MET A 1 -1.16 -3.71 49.73
CA MET A 1 -1.00 -4.03 48.30
C MET A 1 -1.89 -3.13 47.46
N PRO A 2 -1.34 -2.31 46.54
CA PRO A 2 -2.10 -1.43 45.66
C PRO A 2 -2.91 -2.19 44.61
N ASP A 3 -4.07 -1.65 44.17
CA ASP A 3 -4.81 -2.19 43.03
C ASP A 3 -4.17 -1.71 41.71
N TRP A 4 -3.19 -2.47 41.24
CA TRP A 4 -2.44 -2.16 40.01
C TRP A 4 -3.34 -2.15 38.76
N ARG A 5 -4.38 -2.99 38.72
CA ARG A 5 -5.32 -3.04 37.58
C ARG A 5 -6.14 -1.77 37.48
N GLU A 6 -6.62 -1.23 38.61
CA GLU A 6 -7.36 0.03 38.62
C GLU A 6 -6.46 1.20 38.18
N ILE A 7 -5.21 1.23 38.63
CA ILE A 7 -4.22 2.27 38.28
C ILE A 7 -3.92 2.25 36.78
N VAL A 8 -3.63 1.08 36.20
CA VAL A 8 -3.41 0.91 34.76
C VAL A 8 -4.66 1.27 33.96
N SER A 9 -5.84 0.87 34.44
CA SER A 9 -7.13 1.18 33.81
C SER A 9 -7.36 2.69 33.69
N LYS A 10 -7.06 3.45 34.76
CA LYS A 10 -7.15 4.92 34.78
C LYS A 10 -6.06 5.57 33.92
N GLY A 11 -4.82 5.08 33.97
CA GLY A 11 -3.71 5.59 33.15
C GLY A 11 -3.97 5.48 31.65
N LEU A 12 -4.58 4.36 31.22
CA LEU A 12 -4.91 4.09 29.81
C LEU A 12 -6.28 4.62 29.36
N SER A 13 -7.03 5.34 30.21
CA SER A 13 -8.44 5.72 30.01
C SER A 13 -8.77 6.59 28.78
N GLY A 14 -7.78 7.01 27.99
CA GLY A 14 -7.99 7.73 26.73
C GLY A 14 -7.46 7.04 25.46
N LEU A 15 -7.00 5.79 25.56
CA LEU A 15 -6.62 4.99 24.38
C LEU A 15 -7.83 4.20 23.87
N LYS A 16 -8.14 4.33 22.57
CA LYS A 16 -9.16 3.53 21.89
C LYS A 16 -8.64 2.13 21.55
N LEU A 17 -8.43 1.29 22.57
CA LEU A 17 -8.06 -0.13 22.39
C LEU A 17 -9.31 -0.98 22.14
N GLY A 18 -9.19 -2.04 21.34
CA GLY A 18 -10.25 -3.04 21.18
C GLY A 18 -10.47 -3.79 22.50
N ALA A 19 -11.69 -4.26 22.78
CA ALA A 19 -12.04 -4.79 24.10
C ALA A 19 -11.13 -5.94 24.57
N ALA A 20 -10.77 -6.87 23.68
CA ALA A 20 -9.88 -7.99 24.02
C ALA A 20 -8.42 -7.55 24.25
N GLU A 21 -7.87 -6.76 23.32
CA GLU A 21 -6.50 -6.23 23.38
C GLU A 21 -6.32 -5.27 24.58
N LYS A 22 -7.38 -4.54 24.96
CA LYS A 22 -7.38 -3.65 26.12
C LYS A 22 -7.20 -4.42 27.42
N GLU A 23 -7.84 -5.57 27.56
CA GLU A 23 -7.73 -6.39 28.76
C GLU A 23 -6.40 -7.14 28.82
N GLU A 24 -5.88 -7.60 27.67
CA GLU A 24 -4.54 -8.21 27.58
C GLU A 24 -3.45 -7.21 27.98
N VAL A 25 -3.42 -6.03 27.36
CA VAL A 25 -2.44 -4.98 27.67
C VAL A 25 -2.56 -4.49 29.12
N ARG A 26 -3.79 -4.45 29.67
CA ARG A 26 -4.01 -4.09 31.07
C ARG A 26 -3.47 -5.15 32.03
N ALA A 27 -3.70 -6.42 31.74
CA ALA A 27 -3.24 -7.52 32.57
C ALA A 27 -1.71 -7.56 32.61
N GLU A 28 -1.06 -7.49 31.44
CA GLU A 28 0.39 -7.52 31.32
C GLU A 28 1.07 -6.32 32.02
N LEU A 29 0.52 -5.11 31.86
CA LEU A 29 1.05 -3.92 32.53
C LEU A 29 0.82 -3.95 34.05
N ALA A 30 -0.30 -4.50 34.52
CA ALA A 30 -0.57 -4.63 35.95
C ALA A 30 0.37 -5.66 36.59
N GLU A 31 0.59 -6.79 35.92
CA GLU A 31 1.54 -7.83 36.32
C GLU A 31 2.97 -7.26 36.37
N HIS A 32 3.38 -6.49 35.36
CA HIS A 32 4.71 -5.86 35.36
C HIS A 32 4.92 -4.87 36.51
N LEU A 33 3.91 -4.07 36.86
CA LEU A 33 3.98 -3.16 38.01
C LEU A 33 4.02 -3.93 39.34
N GLU A 34 3.27 -5.02 39.44
CA GLU A 34 3.27 -5.90 40.61
C GLU A 34 4.62 -6.60 40.80
N GLU A 35 5.21 -7.15 39.73
CA GLU A 35 6.55 -7.73 39.73
C GLU A 35 7.61 -6.71 40.17
N THR A 36 7.52 -5.48 39.65
CA THR A 36 8.46 -4.41 39.99
C THR A 36 8.33 -4.01 41.47
N TYR A 37 7.10 -3.91 41.96
CA TYR A 37 6.83 -3.64 43.37
C TYR A 37 7.38 -4.75 44.28
N GLU A 38 7.16 -6.01 43.94
CA GLU A 38 7.69 -7.14 44.70
C GLU A 38 9.22 -7.19 44.68
N ALA A 39 9.85 -6.90 43.54
CA ALA A 39 11.30 -6.84 43.43
C ALA A 39 11.88 -5.77 44.38
N LEU A 40 11.29 -4.58 44.43
CA LEU A 40 11.71 -3.50 45.32
C LEU A 40 11.56 -3.86 46.80
N LEU A 41 10.50 -4.61 47.16
CA LEU A 41 10.34 -5.13 48.52
C LEU A 41 11.43 -6.16 48.87
N ARG A 42 11.78 -7.05 47.92
CA ARG A 42 12.84 -8.06 48.11
C ARG A 42 14.22 -7.42 48.25
N GLU A 43 14.44 -6.26 47.65
CA GLU A 43 15.65 -5.44 47.83
C GLU A 43 15.72 -4.71 49.18
N GLY A 44 14.72 -4.89 50.05
CA GLY A 44 14.69 -4.31 51.40
C GLY A 44 14.14 -2.88 51.44
N MET A 45 13.52 -2.41 50.35
CA MET A 45 12.86 -1.11 50.32
C MET A 45 11.59 -1.14 51.18
N SER A 46 11.32 -0.06 51.92
CA SER A 46 10.07 0.04 52.67
C SER A 46 8.87 0.08 51.73
N GLU A 47 7.73 -0.46 52.16
CA GLU A 47 6.50 -0.55 51.35
C GLU A 47 6.10 0.82 50.77
N SER A 48 6.17 1.88 51.58
CA SER A 48 5.84 3.25 51.15
C SER A 48 6.82 3.85 50.14
N ALA A 49 8.08 3.40 50.12
CA ALA A 49 9.06 3.79 49.12
C ALA A 49 8.92 2.95 47.83
N ALA A 50 8.67 1.64 47.96
CA ALA A 50 8.43 0.73 46.84
C ALA A 50 7.18 1.15 46.04
N ILE A 51 6.08 1.50 46.72
CA ILE A 51 4.86 2.03 46.08
C ILE A 51 5.18 3.31 45.32
N ARG A 52 5.87 4.27 45.95
CA ARG A 52 6.18 5.56 45.33
C ARG A 52 7.09 5.40 44.11
N ARG A 53 8.05 4.48 44.17
CA ARG A 53 8.97 4.19 43.07
C ARG A 53 8.26 3.48 41.91
N THR A 54 7.41 2.51 42.21
CA THR A 54 6.58 1.84 41.20
C THR A 54 5.59 2.80 40.54
N LEU A 55 4.98 3.70 41.32
CA LEU A 55 4.11 4.76 40.79
C LEU A 55 4.89 5.82 39.98
N SER A 56 6.18 6.04 40.23
CA SER A 56 6.99 6.92 39.36
C SER A 56 7.23 6.34 37.96
N LEU A 57 7.29 5.01 37.83
CA LEU A 57 7.27 4.35 36.51
C LEU A 57 5.91 4.51 35.82
N ALA A 58 4.85 4.61 36.62
CA ALA A 58 3.51 4.92 36.14
C ALA A 58 3.39 6.40 35.70
N GLU A 59 4.14 7.37 36.23
CA GLU A 59 4.09 8.77 35.74
C GLU A 59 4.43 8.92 34.24
N ASP A 60 5.16 7.96 33.67
CA ASP A 60 5.40 7.84 32.23
C ASP A 60 4.17 7.39 31.42
N TRP A 61 2.96 7.39 31.99
CA TRP A 61 1.70 7.07 31.28
C TRP A 61 1.54 7.83 29.98
N ASN A 62 1.94 9.10 29.93
CA ASN A 62 1.83 9.90 28.72
C ASN A 62 2.78 9.42 27.61
N ASP A 63 3.98 8.97 27.96
CA ASP A 63 4.93 8.42 27.01
C ASP A 63 4.52 7.01 26.56
N LEU A 64 4.06 6.17 27.48
CA LEU A 64 3.53 4.84 27.17
C LEU A 64 2.31 4.94 26.25
N ARG A 65 1.37 5.86 26.54
CA ARG A 65 0.23 6.14 25.66
C ARG A 65 0.67 6.61 24.29
N ARG A 66 1.69 7.46 24.22
CA ARG A 66 2.26 7.96 22.97
C ARG A 66 2.85 6.81 22.15
N LYS A 67 3.66 5.94 22.77
CA LYS A 67 4.27 4.76 22.13
C LYS A 67 3.22 3.79 21.60
N ILE A 68 2.21 3.45 22.41
CA ILE A 68 1.10 2.58 21.99
C ILE A 68 0.32 3.21 20.83
N HIS A 69 0.03 4.52 20.90
CA HIS A 69 -0.68 5.23 19.85
C HIS A 69 0.10 5.23 18.52
N TRP A 70 1.42 5.50 18.55
CA TRP A 70 2.24 5.49 17.34
C TRP A 70 2.41 4.10 16.75
N ALA A 71 2.65 3.08 17.58
CA ALA A 71 2.75 1.69 17.12
C ALA A 71 1.47 1.26 16.40
N ARG A 72 0.31 1.62 16.96
CA ARG A 72 -0.99 1.30 16.35
C ARG A 72 -1.27 2.08 15.08
N LYS A 73 -1.03 3.39 15.09
CA LYS A 73 -1.18 4.23 13.89
C LYS A 73 -0.26 3.73 12.77
N GLY A 74 0.94 3.25 13.09
CA GLY A 74 1.84 2.56 12.16
C GLY A 74 1.23 1.27 11.60
N LYS A 75 0.76 0.37 12.46
CA LYS A 75 0.16 -0.92 12.06
C LYS A 75 -1.11 -0.75 11.20
N GLU A 76 -1.98 0.18 11.58
CA GLU A 76 -3.20 0.52 10.81
C GLU A 76 -2.82 1.11 9.44
N THR A 77 -1.92 2.10 9.39
CA THR A 77 -1.49 2.71 8.12
C THR A 77 -0.77 1.73 7.19
N MET A 78 0.02 0.79 7.71
CA MET A 78 0.63 -0.28 6.90
C MET A 78 -0.44 -1.21 6.31
N THR A 79 -1.40 -1.64 7.13
CA THR A 79 -2.50 -2.52 6.71
C THR A 79 -3.37 -1.85 5.65
N ASP A 80 -3.68 -0.57 5.83
CA ASP A 80 -4.44 0.22 4.87
C ASP A 80 -3.70 0.37 3.54
N ARG A 81 -2.40 0.65 3.57
CA ARG A 81 -1.57 0.71 2.35
C ARG A 81 -1.55 -0.62 1.61
N ILE A 82 -1.44 -1.74 2.33
CA ILE A 82 -1.46 -3.07 1.69
C ILE A 82 -2.80 -3.29 0.98
N LYS A 83 -3.93 -3.01 1.64
CA LYS A 83 -5.27 -3.20 1.09
C LYS A 83 -5.63 -2.20 -0.03
N GLN A 84 -5.19 -0.94 0.09
CA GLN A 84 -5.58 0.15 -0.80
C GLN A 84 -4.66 0.29 -2.03
N LEU A 85 -3.39 -0.11 -1.93
CA LEU A 85 -2.38 0.12 -2.96
C LEU A 85 -1.74 -1.18 -3.45
N TRP A 86 -1.16 -1.98 -2.56
CA TRP A 86 -0.37 -3.14 -2.96
C TRP A 86 -1.22 -4.28 -3.49
N LEU A 87 -2.28 -4.68 -2.79
CA LEU A 87 -3.11 -5.80 -3.18
C LEU A 87 -3.81 -5.56 -4.53
N PRO A 88 -4.47 -4.41 -4.77
CA PRO A 88 -5.06 -4.14 -6.08
C PRO A 88 -4.00 -3.96 -7.17
N GLY A 89 -2.87 -3.28 -6.87
CA GLY A 89 -1.80 -3.05 -7.83
C GLY A 89 -1.10 -4.32 -8.29
N ILE A 90 -0.77 -5.24 -7.36
CA ILE A 90 -0.18 -6.55 -7.67
C ILE A 90 -1.17 -7.41 -8.45
N LEU A 91 -2.45 -7.42 -8.06
CA LEU A 91 -3.47 -8.18 -8.77
C LEU A 91 -3.65 -7.67 -10.21
N ALA A 92 -3.74 -6.35 -10.38
CA ALA A 92 -3.83 -5.70 -11.68
C ALA A 92 -2.60 -5.99 -12.55
N PHE A 93 -1.41 -5.96 -11.95
CA PHE A 93 -0.16 -6.32 -12.61
C PHE A 93 -0.13 -7.79 -13.03
N ALA A 94 -0.48 -8.72 -12.14
CA ALA A 94 -0.50 -10.15 -12.43
C ALA A 94 -1.49 -10.49 -13.55
N LEU A 95 -2.68 -9.87 -13.53
CA LEU A 95 -3.69 -10.07 -14.57
C LEU A 95 -3.22 -9.53 -15.93
N SER A 96 -2.65 -8.32 -15.95
CA SER A 96 -2.12 -7.70 -17.16
C SER A 96 -0.96 -8.49 -17.76
N THR A 97 0.03 -8.84 -16.94
CA THR A 97 1.22 -9.57 -17.36
C THR A 97 0.90 -11.01 -17.74
N GLY A 98 0.03 -11.69 -16.97
CA GLY A 98 -0.41 -13.04 -17.28
C GLY A 98 -1.13 -13.12 -18.63
N MET A 99 -2.01 -12.17 -18.92
CA MET A 99 -2.67 -12.08 -20.23
C MET A 99 -1.65 -11.84 -21.35
N LEU A 100 -0.66 -10.97 -21.14
CA LEU A 100 0.38 -10.71 -22.13
C LEU A 100 1.20 -11.98 -22.44
N VAL A 101 1.57 -12.76 -21.42
CA VAL A 101 2.27 -14.04 -21.60
C VAL A 101 1.39 -15.02 -22.39
N LEU A 102 0.11 -15.15 -22.05
CA LEU A 102 -0.82 -16.03 -22.77
C LEU A 102 -0.95 -15.64 -24.25
N ILE A 103 -1.04 -14.35 -24.56
CA ILE A 103 -1.09 -13.85 -25.93
C ILE A 103 0.22 -14.14 -26.67
N GLN A 104 1.37 -14.05 -26.01
CA GLN A 104 2.66 -14.38 -26.64
C GLN A 104 2.84 -15.88 -26.89
N THR A 105 2.36 -16.74 -25.98
CA THR A 105 2.50 -18.19 -26.09
C THR A 105 1.49 -18.80 -27.05
N TYR A 106 0.23 -18.33 -27.03
CA TYR A 106 -0.89 -18.97 -27.73
C TYR A 106 -1.60 -18.05 -28.75
N GLY A 107 -1.26 -16.76 -28.82
CA GLY A 107 -1.96 -15.79 -29.66
C GLY A 107 -1.68 -15.99 -31.16
N PRO A 108 -2.71 -15.95 -32.04
CA PRO A 108 -2.51 -16.04 -33.48
C PRO A 108 -1.74 -14.82 -34.00
N LYS A 109 -0.83 -15.03 -34.96
CA LYS A 109 0.06 -13.99 -35.53
C LYS A 109 -0.69 -12.74 -36.06
N LEU A 110 -1.97 -12.88 -36.39
CA LEU A 110 -2.90 -11.82 -36.84
C LEU A 110 -3.24 -10.76 -35.78
N TRP A 111 -3.06 -11.08 -34.49
CA TRP A 111 -3.41 -10.19 -33.37
C TRP A 111 -2.28 -9.21 -33.01
N VAL A 112 -1.17 -9.32 -33.74
CA VAL A 112 -0.03 -8.41 -33.72
C VAL A 112 -0.15 -7.54 -34.97
N ALA A 113 -0.72 -6.33 -34.81
CA ALA A 113 -0.79 -5.36 -35.90
C ALA A 113 0.62 -4.91 -36.26
N SER A 114 1.22 -5.60 -37.23
CA SER A 114 2.54 -5.28 -37.76
C SER A 114 2.37 -4.09 -38.68
N TRP A 115 2.49 -2.87 -38.17
CA TRP A 115 2.54 -1.67 -39.00
C TRP A 115 3.80 -1.76 -39.87
N ARG A 116 3.63 -2.20 -41.12
CA ARG A 116 4.71 -2.27 -42.11
C ARG A 116 5.20 -0.85 -42.38
N GLY A 117 6.42 -0.53 -41.93
CA GLY A 117 7.20 0.56 -42.51
C GLY A 117 7.93 1.50 -41.55
N VAL A 118 7.59 1.59 -40.26
CA VAL A 118 8.19 2.65 -39.41
C VAL A 118 8.83 2.16 -38.11
N LEU A 119 8.54 0.95 -37.61
CA LEU A 119 9.02 0.55 -36.27
C LEU A 119 9.33 -0.95 -36.16
N PRO A 120 10.57 -1.34 -35.77
CA PRO A 120 10.88 -2.72 -35.39
C PRO A 120 10.25 -3.14 -34.04
N LEU A 121 9.57 -2.22 -33.33
CA LEU A 121 8.93 -2.43 -32.03
C LEU A 121 7.38 -2.42 -32.08
N GLY A 122 6.79 -2.31 -33.27
CA GLY A 122 5.34 -2.16 -33.49
C GLY A 122 4.52 -3.44 -33.33
N LYS A 123 4.70 -4.21 -32.24
CA LYS A 123 3.77 -5.28 -31.87
C LYS A 123 2.78 -4.75 -30.84
N LEU A 124 1.82 -3.94 -31.30
CA LEU A 124 0.71 -3.50 -30.44
C LEU A 124 -0.22 -4.70 -30.21
N TYR A 125 -0.20 -5.24 -28.99
CA TYR A 125 -1.08 -6.32 -28.58
C TYR A 125 -2.48 -5.75 -28.31
N ILE A 126 -3.28 -5.64 -29.35
CA ILE A 126 -4.62 -5.04 -29.30
C ILE A 126 -5.49 -5.64 -28.17
N PRO A 127 -5.52 -6.97 -27.92
CA PRO A 127 -6.32 -7.53 -26.83
C PRO A 127 -5.84 -7.13 -25.45
N TRP A 128 -4.52 -7.01 -25.29
CA TRP A 128 -3.93 -6.56 -24.05
C TRP A 128 -4.29 -5.10 -23.81
N LEU A 129 -4.17 -4.24 -24.83
CA LEU A 129 -4.58 -2.83 -24.73
C LEU A 129 -6.07 -2.65 -24.44
N LEU A 130 -6.94 -3.51 -24.98
CA LEU A 130 -8.37 -3.49 -24.68
C LEU A 130 -8.69 -3.94 -23.25
N LEU A 131 -7.84 -4.77 -22.64
CA LEU A 131 -7.99 -5.21 -21.26
C LEU A 131 -7.54 -4.13 -20.25
N LEU A 132 -6.57 -3.30 -20.61
CA LEU A 132 -5.99 -2.29 -19.72
C LEU A 132 -7.01 -1.30 -19.12
N PRO A 133 -7.99 -0.76 -19.85
CA PRO A 133 -9.03 0.07 -19.24
C PRO A 133 -9.81 -0.66 -18.14
N PHE A 134 -10.14 -1.95 -18.32
CA PHE A 134 -10.82 -2.74 -17.28
C PHE A 134 -9.92 -2.95 -16.06
N VAL A 135 -8.63 -3.21 -16.28
CA VAL A 135 -7.64 -3.37 -15.21
C VAL A 135 -7.47 -2.07 -14.42
N GLY A 136 -7.39 -0.93 -15.11
CA GLY A 136 -7.28 0.39 -14.49
C GLY A 136 -8.52 0.78 -13.68
N ALA A 137 -9.71 0.49 -14.23
CA ALA A 137 -10.98 0.66 -13.54
C ALA A 137 -11.06 -0.21 -12.27
N MET A 138 -10.66 -1.49 -12.37
CA MET A 138 -10.64 -2.43 -11.25
C MET A 138 -9.68 -1.97 -10.14
N GLY A 139 -8.46 -1.55 -10.49
CA GLY A 139 -7.47 -1.06 -9.54
C GLY A 139 -7.95 0.20 -8.79
N ALA A 140 -8.62 1.12 -9.50
CA ALA A 140 -9.24 2.30 -8.89
C ALA A 140 -10.45 1.94 -8.01
N TYR A 141 -11.31 1.02 -8.45
CA TYR A 141 -12.50 0.59 -7.72
C TYR A 141 -12.15 -0.14 -6.42
N LEU A 142 -11.20 -1.06 -6.44
CA LEU A 142 -10.75 -1.77 -5.25
C LEU A 142 -10.06 -0.82 -4.26
N SER A 143 -9.27 0.14 -4.76
CA SER A 143 -8.68 1.19 -3.92
C SER A 143 -9.75 2.07 -3.26
N HIS A 144 -10.83 2.40 -4.00
CA HIS A 144 -11.97 3.12 -3.45
C HIS A 144 -12.71 2.32 -2.38
N ARG A 145 -13.01 1.05 -2.64
CA ARG A 145 -13.68 0.15 -1.69
C ARG A 145 -12.89 -0.02 -0.40
N ALA A 146 -11.56 0.06 -0.49
CA ALA A 146 -10.67 0.01 0.67
C ALA A 146 -10.51 1.37 1.40
N GLY A 147 -11.24 2.42 1.00
CA GLY A 147 -11.21 3.74 1.62
C GLY A 147 -10.16 4.71 1.07
N GLY A 148 -9.49 4.35 -0.03
CA GLY A 148 -8.42 5.16 -0.64
C GLY A 148 -8.86 6.56 -1.06
N SER A 149 -7.93 7.51 -1.03
CA SER A 149 -8.13 8.86 -1.60
C SER A 149 -8.00 8.85 -3.12
N ARG A 150 -8.42 9.93 -3.80
CA ARG A 150 -8.31 10.06 -5.28
C ARG A 150 -6.88 9.82 -5.79
N ARG A 151 -5.86 10.26 -5.01
CA ARG A 151 -4.46 10.03 -5.33
C ARG A 151 -4.07 8.55 -5.24
N LEU A 152 -4.53 7.84 -4.20
CA LEU A 152 -4.28 6.40 -4.04
C LEU A 152 -4.97 5.56 -5.13
N MET A 153 -6.18 5.95 -5.55
CA MET A 153 -6.87 5.29 -6.65
C MET A 153 -6.10 5.43 -7.97
N LEU A 154 -5.58 6.63 -8.28
CA LEU A 154 -4.72 6.87 -9.45
C LEU A 154 -3.41 6.08 -9.36
N SER A 155 -2.75 6.09 -8.21
CA SER A 155 -1.51 5.34 -7.99
C SER A 155 -1.72 3.83 -8.15
N SER A 156 -2.82 3.29 -7.65
CA SER A 156 -3.21 1.88 -7.80
C SER A 156 -3.47 1.52 -9.27
N ALA A 157 -4.19 2.37 -10.00
CA ALA A 157 -4.52 2.13 -11.41
C ALA A 157 -3.30 2.19 -12.34
N VAL A 158 -2.34 3.08 -12.06
CA VAL A 158 -1.12 3.27 -12.89
C VAL A 158 0.00 2.32 -12.46
N PHE A 159 -0.09 1.71 -11.28
CA PHE A 159 0.90 0.78 -10.72
C PHE A 159 1.41 -0.27 -11.74
N PRO A 160 0.57 -0.91 -12.57
CA PRO A 160 1.03 -1.93 -13.52
C PRO A 160 2.05 -1.42 -14.55
N VAL A 161 2.15 -0.10 -14.77
CA VAL A 161 3.11 0.52 -15.71
C VAL A 161 4.48 0.77 -15.08
N LEU A 162 4.53 0.94 -13.75
CA LEU A 162 5.76 1.28 -13.04
C LEU A 162 6.87 0.23 -13.20
N PRO A 163 6.59 -1.09 -13.16
CA PRO A 163 7.60 -2.10 -13.43
C PRO A 163 8.15 -2.03 -14.86
N PHE A 164 7.32 -1.71 -15.86
CA PHE A 164 7.79 -1.55 -17.24
C PHE A 164 8.70 -0.32 -17.39
N LEU A 165 8.32 0.81 -16.79
CA LEU A 165 9.15 2.00 -16.75
C LEU A 165 10.49 1.73 -16.05
N ALA A 166 10.46 1.08 -14.87
CA ALA A 166 11.67 0.73 -14.14
C ALA A 166 12.57 -0.20 -14.97
N SER A 167 12.00 -1.19 -15.66
CA SER A 167 12.75 -2.12 -16.51
C SER A 167 13.46 -1.40 -17.66
N ILE A 168 12.80 -0.44 -18.31
CA ILE A 168 13.38 0.36 -19.40
C ILE A 168 14.50 1.28 -18.90
N LEU A 169 14.40 1.79 -17.66
CA LEU A 169 15.39 2.69 -17.07
C LEU A 169 16.60 1.97 -16.46
N LEU A 170 16.39 0.79 -15.85
CA LEU A 170 17.43 0.02 -15.16
C LEU A 170 18.22 -0.91 -16.08
N VAL A 171 17.60 -1.41 -17.16
CA VAL A 171 18.30 -2.31 -18.08
C VAL A 171 18.99 -1.49 -19.17
N PRO A 172 20.31 -1.67 -19.37
CA PRO A 172 21.02 -1.02 -20.47
C PRO A 172 20.30 -1.29 -21.79
N VAL A 173 19.99 -0.22 -22.54
CA VAL A 173 19.32 -0.29 -23.85
C VAL A 173 20.02 -1.32 -24.77
N ASN A 174 21.34 -1.43 -24.68
CA ASN A 174 22.12 -2.38 -25.47
C ASN A 174 21.82 -3.87 -25.15
N LEU A 175 21.37 -4.21 -23.93
CA LEU A 175 21.00 -5.57 -23.55
C LEU A 175 19.55 -5.92 -23.92
N MET A 176 18.65 -4.92 -23.96
CA MET A 176 17.28 -5.12 -24.42
C MET A 176 17.17 -5.17 -25.96
N PHE A 177 18.06 -4.47 -26.67
CA PHE A 177 17.93 -4.23 -28.11
C PHE A 177 19.18 -4.63 -28.93
N GLY A 178 20.19 -5.25 -28.30
CA GLY A 178 21.49 -5.56 -28.89
C GLY A 178 21.42 -6.44 -30.14
N ASP A 179 20.42 -7.30 -30.25
CA ASP A 179 20.28 -8.21 -31.39
C ASP A 179 19.46 -7.66 -32.56
N PHE A 180 18.76 -6.52 -32.40
CA PHE A 180 17.73 -6.08 -33.36
C PHE A 180 18.03 -4.80 -34.14
N ILE A 181 18.98 -3.94 -33.73
CA ILE A 181 19.18 -2.63 -34.38
C ILE A 181 20.65 -2.21 -34.42
N GLY A 182 21.19 -2.01 -35.62
CA GLY A 182 22.57 -1.55 -35.85
C GLY A 182 22.91 -0.23 -35.17
N GLN A 183 23.92 -0.29 -34.29
CA GLN A 183 24.89 0.70 -33.75
C GLN A 183 24.62 2.22 -33.67
N ASN A 184 23.46 2.80 -34.00
CA ASN A 184 23.26 4.27 -33.91
C ASN A 184 21.85 4.73 -33.47
N VAL A 185 21.13 3.93 -32.67
CA VAL A 185 19.67 4.13 -32.43
C VAL A 185 19.27 4.10 -30.94
N GLY A 186 20.21 4.30 -30.02
CA GLY A 186 19.96 4.16 -28.57
C GLY A 186 18.84 5.08 -28.03
N LEU A 187 18.85 6.36 -28.41
CA LEU A 187 17.85 7.32 -27.91
C LEU A 187 16.48 7.12 -28.56
N MET A 188 16.43 6.88 -29.87
CA MET A 188 15.16 6.66 -30.57
C MET A 188 14.49 5.35 -30.12
N SER A 189 15.26 4.27 -29.95
CA SER A 189 14.72 3.00 -29.42
C SER A 189 14.18 3.16 -27.99
N LEU A 190 14.87 3.91 -27.14
CA LEU A 190 14.40 4.23 -25.80
C LEU A 190 13.11 5.06 -25.81
N VAL A 191 13.03 6.09 -26.66
CA VAL A 191 11.80 6.89 -26.84
C VAL A 191 10.65 6.00 -27.31
N MET A 192 10.89 5.14 -28.30
CA MET A 192 9.85 4.23 -28.81
C MET A 192 9.43 3.18 -27.77
N ALA A 193 10.36 2.69 -26.94
CA ALA A 193 10.06 1.77 -25.85
C ALA A 193 9.17 2.45 -24.80
N LEU A 194 9.51 3.69 -24.40
CA LEU A 194 8.69 4.47 -23.47
C LEU A 194 7.30 4.75 -24.05
N LEU A 195 7.20 5.13 -25.32
CA LEU A 195 5.90 5.38 -25.96
C LEU A 195 5.03 4.12 -26.01
N GLY A 196 5.59 2.99 -26.46
CA GLY A 196 4.84 1.75 -26.66
C GLY A 196 4.49 1.01 -25.36
N TRP A 197 5.36 1.04 -24.36
CA TRP A 197 5.24 0.23 -23.14
C TRP A 197 4.86 1.01 -21.88
N VAL A 198 5.01 2.34 -21.90
CA VAL A 198 4.69 3.19 -20.75
C VAL A 198 3.54 4.13 -21.08
N LEU A 199 3.67 4.92 -22.15
CA LEU A 199 2.70 5.97 -22.44
C LEU A 199 1.35 5.40 -22.93
N VAL A 200 1.36 4.54 -23.95
CA VAL A 200 0.13 3.95 -24.52
C VAL A 200 -0.59 3.07 -23.48
N PRO A 201 0.08 2.15 -22.76
CA PRO A 201 -0.57 1.35 -21.72
C PRO A 201 -1.05 2.19 -20.52
N GLY A 202 -0.27 3.19 -20.11
CA GLY A 202 -0.65 4.10 -19.03
C GLY A 202 -1.87 4.94 -19.38
N ALA A 203 -1.97 5.44 -20.61
CA ALA A 203 -3.14 6.15 -21.08
C ALA A 203 -4.40 5.25 -21.09
N ALA A 204 -4.26 3.99 -21.52
CA ALA A 204 -5.36 3.03 -21.51
C ALA A 204 -5.84 2.68 -20.09
N LEU A 205 -4.91 2.48 -19.14
CA LEU A 205 -5.24 2.26 -17.72
C LEU A 205 -5.96 3.47 -17.11
N LEU A 206 -5.46 4.69 -17.39
CA LEU A 206 -6.08 5.93 -16.91
C LEU A 206 -7.46 6.15 -17.52
N ALA A 207 -7.67 5.83 -18.80
CA ALA A 207 -8.96 5.94 -19.45
C ALA A 207 -10.04 5.10 -18.73
N GLY A 208 -9.67 3.95 -18.18
CA GLY A 208 -10.56 3.14 -17.35
C GLY A 208 -10.72 3.62 -15.90
N ALA A 209 -9.67 4.20 -15.31
CA ALA A 209 -9.72 4.73 -13.95
C ALA A 209 -10.49 6.05 -13.82
N LEU A 210 -10.49 6.89 -14.85
CA LEU A 210 -11.13 8.22 -14.86
C LEU A 210 -12.65 8.17 -14.60
N PRO A 211 -13.45 7.29 -15.25
CA PRO A 211 -14.87 7.13 -14.93
C PRO A 211 -15.10 6.79 -13.45
N VAL A 212 -14.35 5.83 -12.90
CA VAL A 212 -14.44 5.42 -11.48
C VAL A 212 -14.17 6.61 -10.57
N LEU A 213 -13.12 7.37 -10.83
CA LEU A 213 -12.81 8.59 -10.09
C LEU A 213 -13.95 9.60 -10.16
N PHE A 214 -14.56 9.82 -11.33
CA PHE A 214 -15.64 10.78 -11.50
C PHE A 214 -16.92 10.38 -10.76
N PHE A 215 -17.34 9.12 -10.89
CA PHE A 215 -18.56 8.61 -10.23
C PHE A 215 -18.44 8.62 -8.71
N PHE A 216 -17.32 8.15 -8.15
CA PHE A 216 -17.14 8.06 -6.70
C PHE A 216 -16.69 9.38 -6.05
N SER A 217 -16.20 10.34 -6.84
CA SER A 217 -15.93 11.70 -6.37
C SER A 217 -17.19 12.49 -6.05
N ARG A 218 -18.32 12.17 -6.70
CA ARG A 218 -19.62 12.79 -6.45
C ARG A 218 -20.33 12.23 -5.21
N GLN A 219 -19.94 11.04 -4.74
CA GLN A 219 -20.54 10.39 -3.57
C GLN A 219 -19.93 10.81 -2.22
N LYS A 220 -18.81 11.56 -2.21
CA LYS A 220 -18.19 12.03 -0.96
C LYS A 220 -18.83 13.31 -0.38
N ASP A 221 -19.96 13.76 -0.90
CA ASP A 221 -20.71 14.89 -0.34
C ASP A 221 -22.18 14.56 0.01
N PRO A 222 -22.44 13.76 1.07
CA PRO A 222 -23.74 13.76 1.72
C PRO A 222 -23.62 13.96 3.24
N GLN A 223 -22.71 14.83 3.71
CA GLN A 223 -22.65 15.22 5.13
C GLN A 223 -22.52 16.73 5.40
N GLN A 224 -22.95 17.58 4.46
CA GLN A 224 -23.19 19.01 4.75
C GLN A 224 -24.65 19.45 4.79
N ILE A 225 -25.61 18.51 4.80
CA ILE A 225 -27.02 18.85 5.04
C ILE A 225 -27.64 17.82 5.98
N ALA A 226 -27.39 18.00 7.28
CA ALA A 226 -28.34 17.61 8.33
C ALA A 226 -28.09 18.54 9.53
N PHE A 227 -29.17 19.18 9.94
CA PHE A 227 -29.34 20.20 10.97
C PHE A 227 -28.65 19.88 12.30
#